data_AF-A0A919FGW3-F1
#
_entry.id   AF-A0A919FGW3-F1
#
_cell.length_a   1.000
_cell.length_b   1.000
_cell.length_c   1.000
_cell.angle_alpha   90.00
_cell.angle_beta   90.00
_cell.angle_gamma   90.00
#
_symmetry.space_group_name_H-M   'P 1'
#
loop_
_entity.id
_entity.type
_entity.pdbx_description
1 polymer ?
#
loop_
_entity_poly.entity_id
_entity_poly.type
_entity_poly.pdbx_seq_one_letter_code
_entity_poly.pdbx_strand_id
1 'polypeptide(L)'
;MADLKMDLDAVRELGSSLTTVANEFENANANSDRIAGAVGHEGLAGVVRDFAHKWDDTREKMTANLRMLAESSTQVADAFSDVDRQLADGVSGNGSAPANGAV
;
A
#
# COMPACT_ATOMS: atom_id res chain seq x y z
N MET A 1 -28.19 2.16 -12.76
CA MET A 1 -26.83 2.59 -12.42
C MET A 1 -26.45 1.82 -11.18
N ALA A 2 -25.33 1.09 -11.20
CA ALA A 2 -24.88 0.40 -10.00
C ALA A 2 -24.40 1.46 -9.00
N ASP A 3 -25.01 1.50 -7.82
CA ASP A 3 -24.57 2.33 -6.72
C ASP A 3 -23.27 1.73 -6.16
N LEU A 4 -22.14 2.39 -6.42
CA LEU A 4 -20.84 1.94 -5.98
C LEU A 4 -20.58 2.48 -4.57
N LYS A 5 -20.64 1.60 -3.58
CA LYS A 5 -20.29 1.94 -2.19
C LYS A 5 -18.87 1.50 -1.90
N MET A 6 -17.99 2.46 -1.68
CA MET A 6 -16.59 2.23 -1.36
C MET A 6 -16.23 2.99 -0.09
N ASP A 7 -15.60 2.30 0.85
CA ASP A 7 -14.98 2.91 2.02
C ASP A 7 -13.57 3.34 1.64
N LEU A 8 -13.37 4.64 1.43
CA LEU A 8 -12.09 5.19 0.98
C LEU A 8 -11.00 5.08 2.06
N ASP A 9 -11.39 5.11 3.33
CA ASP A 9 -10.44 4.97 4.44
C ASP A 9 -9.93 3.52 4.51
N ALA A 10 -10.83 2.54 4.36
CA ALA A 10 -10.44 1.13 4.29
C ALA A 10 -9.53 0.83 3.09
N VAL A 11 -9.76 1.48 1.94
CA VAL A 11 -8.89 1.33 0.76
C VAL A 11 -7.51 1.97 0.97
N ARG A 12 -7.42 3.12 1.64
CA ARG A 12 -6.13 3.71 2.05
C ARG A 12 -5.41 2.82 3.04
N GLU A 13 -6.12 2.26 4.02
CA GLU A 13 -5.56 1.36 5.02
C GLU A 13 -5.01 0.07 4.38
N LEU A 14 -5.71 -0.48 3.38
CA LEU A 14 -5.21 -1.59 2.59
C LEU A 14 -3.87 -1.24 1.91
N GLY A 15 -3.77 -0.06 1.28
CA GLY A 15 -2.54 0.40 0.65
C GLY A 15 -1.36 0.50 1.64
N SER A 16 -1.64 1.05 2.84
CA SER A 16 -0.65 1.13 3.92
C SER A 16 -0.23 -0.25 4.43
N SER A 17 -1.19 -1.16 4.65
CA SER A 17 -0.94 -2.52 5.14
C SER A 17 -0.09 -3.33 4.15
N LEU A 18 -0.40 -3.25 2.86
CA LEU A 18 0.38 -3.89 1.81
C LEU A 18 1.81 -3.35 1.72
N THR A 19 1.97 -2.04 1.92
CA THR A 19 3.30 -1.40 2.00
C THR A 19 4.11 -1.94 3.17
N THR A 20 3.49 -2.09 4.35
CA THR A 20 4.13 -2.69 5.52
C THR A 20 4.59 -4.11 5.24
N VAL A 21 3.73 -4.95 4.65
CA VAL A 21 4.10 -6.34 4.30
C VAL A 21 5.22 -6.38 3.27
N ALA A 22 5.20 -5.49 2.26
CA ALA A 22 6.28 -5.40 1.28
C ALA A 22 7.63 -5.06 1.93
N ASN A 23 7.64 -4.11 2.88
CA ASN A 23 8.83 -3.75 3.65
C ASN A 23 9.36 -4.93 4.48
N GLU A 24 8.49 -5.70 5.13
CA GLU A 24 8.89 -6.90 5.89
C GLU A 24 9.54 -7.95 4.98
N PHE A 25 8.98 -8.15 3.79
CA PHE A 25 9.56 -9.06 2.81
C PHE A 25 10.94 -8.58 2.37
N GLU A 26 11.11 -7.31 1.99
CA GLU A 26 12.40 -6.72 1.59
C GLU A 26 13.50 -6.93 2.65
N ASN A 27 13.15 -6.79 3.93
CA ASN A 27 14.10 -6.88 5.04
C ASN A 27 14.37 -8.32 5.52
N ALA A 28 13.67 -9.33 4.99
CA ALA A 28 13.75 -10.70 5.47
C ALA A 28 15.14 -11.34 5.29
N ASN A 29 15.97 -10.89 4.34
CA ASN A 29 17.33 -11.42 4.16
C ASN A 29 18.26 -11.12 5.34
N ALA A 30 18.13 -9.95 5.97
CA ALA A 30 18.90 -9.61 7.16
C ALA A 30 18.61 -10.55 8.34
N ASN A 31 17.44 -11.19 8.34
CA ASN A 31 17.07 -12.20 9.34
C ASN A 31 17.77 -13.55 9.05
N SER A 32 17.85 -13.95 7.78
CA SER A 32 18.47 -15.22 7.38
C SER A 32 19.94 -15.33 7.77
N ASP A 33 20.72 -14.26 7.62
CA ASP A 33 22.14 -14.26 8.01
C ASP A 33 22.34 -14.37 9.52
N ARG A 34 21.48 -13.69 10.29
CA ARG A 34 21.46 -13.80 11.75
C ARG A 34 21.08 -15.21 12.19
N ILE A 35 20.07 -15.79 11.57
CA ILE A 35 19.64 -17.17 11.84
C ILE A 35 20.80 -18.13 11.53
N ALA A 36 21.44 -18.00 10.36
CA ALA A 36 22.59 -18.82 9.97
C ALA A 36 23.73 -18.77 11.00
N GLY A 37 24.04 -17.58 11.54
CA GLY A 37 25.02 -17.42 12.62
C GLY A 37 24.60 -18.04 13.96
N ALA A 38 23.30 -18.07 14.26
CA ALA A 38 22.76 -18.62 15.51
C ALA A 38 22.70 -20.15 15.54
N VAL A 39 22.76 -20.84 14.39
CA VAL A 39 22.57 -22.30 14.34
C VAL A 39 23.76 -23.09 14.91
N GLY A 40 24.93 -22.46 15.06
CA GLY A 40 26.11 -23.07 15.72
C GLY A 40 26.76 -24.23 14.94
N HIS A 41 26.28 -24.56 13.74
CA HIS A 41 26.81 -25.60 12.87
C HIS A 41 26.99 -25.08 11.44
N GLU A 42 28.24 -25.08 10.93
CA GLU A 42 28.60 -24.49 9.64
C GLU A 42 27.79 -25.05 8.46
N GLY A 43 27.61 -26.37 8.40
CA GLY A 43 26.84 -27.00 7.32
C GLY A 43 25.36 -26.61 7.32
N LEU A 44 24.78 -26.37 8.50
CA LEU A 44 23.38 -25.98 8.62
C LEU A 44 23.22 -24.47 8.35
N ALA A 45 24.19 -23.67 8.78
CA ALA A 45 24.29 -22.26 8.39
C ALA A 45 24.37 -22.09 6.86
N GLY A 46 25.14 -22.94 6.18
CA GLY A 46 25.21 -22.98 4.71
C GLY A 46 23.85 -23.25 4.06
N VAL A 47 23.13 -24.26 4.54
CA VAL A 47 21.77 -24.59 4.02
C VAL A 47 20.78 -23.44 4.23
N VAL A 48 20.84 -22.75 5.38
CA VAL A 48 19.98 -21.58 5.66
C VAL A 48 20.27 -20.43 4.69
N ARG A 49 21.55 -20.12 4.45
CA ARG A 49 21.95 -19.08 3.48
C ARG A 49 21.55 -19.46 2.06
N ASP A 50 21.80 -20.70 1.65
CA ASP A 50 21.43 -21.20 0.33
C ASP A 50 19.92 -21.12 0.08
N PHE A 51 19.12 -21.47 1.09
CA PHE A 51 17.66 -21.32 1.02
C PHE A 51 17.26 -19.85 0.89
N ALA A 52 17.83 -18.97 1.73
CA ALA A 52 17.54 -17.55 1.70
C ALA A 52 17.84 -16.94 0.33
N HIS A 53 19.03 -17.21 -0.22
CA HIS A 53 19.43 -16.73 -1.54
C HIS A 53 18.58 -17.29 -2.68
N LYS A 54 18.25 -18.59 -2.67
CA LYS A 54 17.36 -19.17 -3.68
C LYS A 54 15.94 -18.61 -3.61
N TRP A 55 15.55 -18.08 -2.46
CA TRP A 55 14.23 -17.46 -2.28
C TRP A 55 14.20 -15.98 -2.71
N ASP A 56 15.35 -15.36 -2.96
CA ASP A 56 15.45 -13.93 -3.31
C ASP A 56 14.54 -13.57 -4.50
N ASP A 57 14.61 -14.30 -5.61
CA ASP A 57 13.77 -14.07 -6.79
C ASP A 57 12.26 -14.14 -6.49
N THR A 58 11.85 -15.06 -5.61
CA THR A 58 10.44 -15.22 -5.27
C THR A 58 9.97 -14.09 -4.37
N ARG A 59 10.81 -13.70 -3.41
CA ARG A 59 10.56 -12.54 -2.55
C ARG A 59 10.49 -11.26 -3.36
N GLU A 60 11.42 -11.01 -4.28
CA GLU A 60 11.40 -9.82 -5.15
C GLU A 60 10.09 -9.72 -5.92
N LYS A 61 9.61 -10.82 -6.52
CA LYS A 61 8.33 -10.85 -7.23
C LYS A 61 7.15 -10.58 -6.30
N MET A 62 7.14 -11.18 -5.10
CA MET A 62 6.09 -10.94 -4.11
C MET A 62 6.08 -9.49 -3.64
N THR A 63 7.23 -8.93 -3.30
CA THR A 63 7.41 -7.52 -2.93
C THR A 63 6.89 -6.61 -4.05
N ALA A 64 7.29 -6.83 -5.30
CA ALA A 64 6.86 -6.01 -6.42
C ALA A 64 5.33 -6.03 -6.60
N ASN A 65 4.70 -7.21 -6.47
CA ASN A 65 3.24 -7.34 -6.54
C ASN A 65 2.53 -6.62 -5.39
N LEU A 66 3.06 -6.72 -4.17
CA LEU A 66 2.53 -6.02 -3.00
C LEU A 66 2.62 -4.51 -3.18
N ARG A 67 3.75 -4.00 -3.70
CA ARG A 67 3.95 -2.58 -4.03
C ARG A 67 2.95 -2.10 -5.07
N MET A 68 2.77 -2.84 -6.16
CA MET A 68 1.77 -2.51 -7.19
C MET A 68 0.35 -2.43 -6.63
N LEU A 69 -0.03 -3.39 -5.77
CA LEU A 69 -1.36 -3.40 -5.17
C LEU A 69 -1.54 -2.26 -4.15
N ALA A 70 -0.48 -1.95 -3.38
CA ALA A 70 -0.47 -0.82 -2.45
C ALA A 70 -0.66 0.52 -3.18
N GLU A 71 0.09 0.71 -4.27
CA GLU A 71 0.01 1.88 -5.13
C GLU A 71 -1.38 2.00 -5.77
N SER A 72 -1.88 0.91 -6.34
CA SER A 72 -3.22 0.88 -6.96
C SER A 72 -4.32 1.23 -5.95
N SER A 73 -4.23 0.71 -4.72
CA SER A 73 -5.19 1.03 -3.66
C SER A 73 -5.16 2.52 -3.31
N THR A 74 -3.96 3.09 -3.18
CA THR A 74 -3.78 4.52 -2.88
C THR A 74 -4.33 5.40 -4.02
N GLN A 75 -4.00 5.07 -5.28
CA GLN A 75 -4.48 5.80 -6.46
C GLN A 75 -6.01 5.76 -6.57
N VAL A 76 -6.64 4.62 -6.28
CA VAL A 76 -8.11 4.52 -6.26
C VAL A 76 -8.68 5.46 -5.20
N ALA A 77 -8.17 5.42 -3.96
CA ALA A 77 -8.68 6.28 -2.90
C ALA A 77 -8.51 7.78 -3.21
N ASP A 78 -7.37 8.16 -3.78
CA ASP A 78 -7.09 9.54 -4.18
C ASP A 78 -8.02 10.00 -5.31
N ALA A 79 -8.19 9.20 -6.36
CA ALA A 79 -9.06 9.54 -7.48
C ALA A 79 -10.52 9.76 -7.04
N PHE A 80 -11.05 8.91 -6.17
CA PHE A 80 -12.41 9.09 -5.64
C PHE A 80 -12.51 10.31 -4.72
N SER A 81 -11.50 10.56 -3.88
CA SER A 81 -11.46 11.76 -3.02
C SER A 81 -11.41 13.06 -3.83
N ASP A 82 -10.69 13.05 -4.96
CA ASP A 82 -10.55 14.20 -5.84
C ASP A 82 -11.86 14.50 -6.59
N VAL A 83 -12.55 13.45 -7.07
CA VAL A 83 -13.88 13.60 -7.68
C VAL A 83 -14.90 14.14 -6.68
N ASP A 84 -14.89 13.63 -5.44
CA ASP A 84 -15.80 14.11 -4.39
C ASP A 84 -15.56 15.60 -4.06
N ARG A 85 -14.29 16.01 -3.91
CA ARG A 85 -13.93 17.42 -3.70
C ARG A 85 -14.37 18.33 -4.84
N GLN A 86 -14.14 17.92 -6.09
CA GLN A 86 -14.58 18.70 -7.26
C GLN A 86 -16.11 18.87 -7.30
N LEU A 87 -16.86 17.82 -6.92
CA LEU A 87 -18.30 17.89 -6.85
C LEU A 87 -18.78 18.82 -5.72
N ALA A 88 -18.19 18.73 -4.54
CA ALA A 88 -18.49 19.61 -3.41
C ALA A 88 -18.22 21.09 -3.72
N ASP A 89 -17.11 21.38 -4.40
CA ASP A 89 -16.75 22.73 -4.84
C ASP A 89 -17.75 23.27 -5.88
N GLY A 90 -18.15 22.44 -6.85
CA GLY A 90 -19.15 22.81 -7.85
C GLY A 90 -20.52 23.12 -7.25
N VAL A 91 -20.93 22.38 -6.21
CA VAL A 91 -22.17 22.65 -5.46
C VAL A 91 -22.05 23.93 -4.63
N SER A 92 -20.92 24.15 -3.95
CA SER A 92 -20.68 25.34 -3.12
C SER A 92 -20.57 26.62 -3.95
N GLY A 93 -19.98 26.54 -5.15
CA GLY A 93 -19.89 27.64 -6.11
C GLY A 93 -21.25 28.08 -6.66
N ASN A 94 -22.19 27.15 -6.83
CA ASN A 94 -23.57 27.46 -7.22
C ASN A 94 -24.49 27.88 -6.06
N GLY A 95 -24.07 27.67 -4.80
CA GLY A 95 -24.82 28.03 -3.59
C GLY A 95 -24.61 29.47 -3.09
N SER A 96 -23.64 30.19 -3.64
CA SER A 96 -23.32 31.57 -3.25
C SER A 96 -24.02 32.60 -4.15
N ALA A 97 -25.35 32.67 -4.09
CA ALA A 97 -26.09 33.83 -4.61
C ALA A 97 -25.94 35.01 -3.63
N PRO A 98 -25.62 36.23 -4.08
CA PRO A 98 -25.40 37.35 -3.19
C PRO A 98 -26.72 37.78 -2.55
N ALA A 99 -26.84 37.63 -1.24
CA ALA A 99 -27.81 38.39 -0.46
C ALA A 99 -27.29 39.83 -0.31
N ASN A 100 -27.46 40.67 -1.35
CA ASN A 100 -27.65 42.10 -1.10
C ASN A 100 -28.30 42.84 -2.27
N GLY A 101 -29.56 43.23 -2.08
CA GLY A 101 -30.27 44.16 -2.94
C GLY A 101 -31.72 44.36 -2.48
N ALA A 102 -32.02 45.58 -2.05
CA ALA A 102 -33.33 46.16 -1.65
C ALA A 102 -33.76 45.85 -0.20
N VAL A 103 -34.05 46.80 0.70
CA VAL A 103 -34.48 48.21 0.62
C VAL A 103 -34.00 48.95 1.87
#